data_AF-A0A2N2VWI6-F1
#
_entry.id   AF-A0A2N2VWI6-F1
#
_cell.length_a   1.000
_cell.length_b   1.000
_cell.length_c   1.000
_cell.angle_alpha   90.00
_cell.angle_beta   90.00
_cell.angle_gamma   90.00
#
_symmetry.space_group_name_H-M   'P 1'
#
loop_
_entity.id
_entity.type
_entity.pdbx_description
1 polymer ?
#
loop_
_entity_poly.entity_id
_entity_poly.type
_entity_poly.pdbx_seq_one_letter_code
_entity_poly.pdbx_strand_id
1 'polypeptide(L)'
;MKRFIYHIFIIILAVFVTISCKKDPPAILELSLDEVAIANIDGTSKIQVTANGKWTASISSTWCTITPSSGDGNGEITITAVNNFTSSDRIVNMVVTSRELKKTVRINQSYSRLDVSAIELLFPKDPGSKTVFVDANTSWTVEIPSSVNWITVSPMSGTTSGNVTITLAQNVGVMRSADILFKYGEEQKSLKINQERSINQDPAAPLLKSPVNNLSDANRLPTFRWGTAKDPEGDLVTYKLEYTKNQSSWTNTVTLSDSVYNLSYYLDANQTYYWRISAVDAYGGAGVSEVYTFTTGTKTSYLDGQYKIAQNFSKGARPSEILFIGDGYISEDYEEGGIFDRDMNNGIEYFFEIEPYKSYREYFTVYKQAGYSRDRGVKQTDKNVLKFTKFGVDFLGGSSLNADTDEVFKYAKMIPGVDDFKLRDMLIVLVVNQDRYAGTCWIWTDGKAIAICPVSTSTAAGQHFRNLIYHEAGGHGYGRLADEYTITANAGKTINDEYKSKYNTFKNAGFYPNVDLTGDVTAVKWKHFISAPGYTRVGTVEGGFYFPLGVWRPEQSSCMQYNEAYYNAPSREKMVQRILSIAQEPFSLEAFMLKDVQKAPSQSVLLQTKSVNPLTFVPLAPPVMMK
;
A
#
# COMPACT_ATOMS: atom_id res chain seq x y z
N MET A 1 100.53 -8.75 37.64
CA MET A 1 101.50 -9.03 38.73
C MET A 1 101.07 -10.29 39.47
N LYS A 2 102.01 -11.14 39.93
CA LYS A 2 101.95 -12.19 41.01
C LYS A 2 100.60 -12.94 41.24
N ARG A 3 100.50 -14.27 41.35
CA ARG A 3 101.47 -15.40 41.44
C ARG A 3 100.70 -16.76 41.33
N PHE A 4 101.34 -17.81 40.77
CA PHE A 4 101.54 -19.21 41.27
C PHE A 4 100.48 -19.94 42.20
N ILE A 5 100.28 -21.28 42.27
CA ILE A 5 100.98 -22.50 41.75
C ILE A 5 100.10 -23.80 41.92
N TYR A 6 100.12 -24.76 40.95
CA TYR A 6 100.04 -26.28 41.00
C TYR A 6 98.86 -27.04 41.72
N HIS A 7 98.56 -28.35 41.53
CA HIS A 7 98.71 -29.36 40.43
C HIS A 7 97.86 -30.66 40.67
N ILE A 8 97.25 -31.21 39.60
CA ILE A 8 97.13 -32.63 39.12
C ILE A 8 96.86 -33.83 40.08
N PHE A 9 95.84 -34.69 39.75
CA PHE A 9 95.84 -36.18 39.52
C PHE A 9 94.38 -36.74 39.50
N ILE A 10 93.81 -37.17 38.35
CA ILE A 10 93.75 -38.55 37.76
C ILE A 10 92.84 -39.52 38.56
N ILE A 11 91.63 -39.96 38.15
CA ILE A 11 91.06 -40.61 36.92
C ILE A 11 91.12 -42.17 36.98
N ILE A 12 90.07 -42.82 36.41
CA ILE A 12 89.81 -44.28 36.15
C ILE A 12 88.71 -44.89 37.06
N LEU A 13 87.76 -45.75 36.65
CA LEU A 13 86.92 -45.95 35.44
C LEU A 13 86.28 -47.37 35.51
N ALA A 14 84.95 -47.47 35.68
CA ALA A 14 84.03 -48.56 35.27
C ALA A 14 84.36 -50.04 35.67
N VAL A 15 83.51 -51.06 35.51
CA VAL A 15 82.09 -51.22 35.07
C VAL A 15 81.38 -52.12 36.13
N PHE A 16 80.20 -52.76 36.02
CA PHE A 16 79.22 -53.02 34.95
C PHE A 16 77.79 -52.88 35.53
N VAL A 17 76.82 -53.73 35.12
CA VAL A 17 75.39 -53.67 35.48
C VAL A 17 74.81 -55.07 35.59
N THR A 18 73.93 -55.30 36.58
CA THR A 18 72.85 -56.30 36.50
C THR A 18 71.51 -55.59 36.67
N ILE A 19 70.52 -55.97 35.86
CA ILE A 19 69.21 -55.31 35.83
C ILE A 19 68.31 -55.93 36.92
N SER A 20 67.65 -55.07 37.70
CA SER A 20 66.64 -55.46 38.68
C SER A 20 65.37 -54.65 38.44
N CYS A 21 64.21 -55.33 38.41
CA CYS A 21 62.91 -54.69 38.25
C CYS A 21 62.57 -53.86 39.49
N LYS A 22 62.89 -52.56 39.46
CA LYS A 22 62.32 -51.62 40.43
C LYS A 22 60.82 -51.54 40.23
N LYS A 23 60.07 -51.73 41.32
CA LYS A 23 58.65 -51.34 41.39
C LYS A 23 58.59 -49.82 41.25
N ASP A 24 57.78 -49.34 40.31
CA ASP A 24 57.61 -47.91 40.07
C ASP A 24 57.25 -47.13 41.35
N PRO A 25 57.70 -45.88 41.51
CA PRO A 25 57.26 -45.04 42.62
C PRO A 25 55.73 -44.84 42.55
N PRO A 26 55.06 -44.67 43.70
CA PRO A 26 53.63 -44.35 43.73
C PRO A 26 53.37 -43.06 42.96
N ALA A 27 52.21 -42.99 42.29
CA ALA A 27 51.83 -41.80 41.52
C ALA A 27 51.78 -40.56 42.43
N ILE A 28 52.29 -39.44 41.92
CA ILE A 28 52.14 -38.11 42.51
C ILE A 28 51.39 -37.24 41.50
N LEU A 29 50.36 -36.56 41.97
CA LEU A 29 49.66 -35.50 41.24
C LEU A 29 49.12 -34.50 42.26
N GLU A 30 49.75 -33.34 42.35
CA GLU A 30 49.28 -32.20 43.14
C GLU A 30 49.20 -30.95 42.25
N LEU A 31 48.23 -30.07 42.56
CA LEU A 31 47.96 -28.84 41.82
C LEU A 31 48.14 -27.64 42.77
N SER A 32 48.64 -26.51 42.25
CA SER A 32 48.89 -25.33 43.07
C SER A 32 47.63 -24.63 43.59
N LEU A 33 46.47 -24.91 42.99
CA LEU A 33 45.15 -24.37 43.33
C LEU A 33 44.07 -25.42 43.05
N ASP A 34 43.02 -25.43 43.86
CA ASP A 34 41.78 -26.18 43.69
C ASP A 34 40.62 -25.33 43.15
N GLU A 35 40.63 -24.01 43.38
CA GLU A 35 39.76 -23.02 42.72
C GLU A 35 40.57 -21.88 42.08
N VAL A 36 40.15 -21.45 40.88
CA VAL A 36 40.71 -20.34 40.09
C VAL A 36 39.59 -19.36 39.77
N ALA A 37 39.67 -18.17 40.35
CA ALA A 37 38.76 -17.05 40.06
C ALA A 37 39.28 -16.23 38.86
N ILE A 38 38.39 -15.92 37.91
CA ILE A 38 38.69 -15.10 36.74
C ILE A 38 37.71 -13.90 36.68
N ALA A 39 38.22 -12.75 36.25
CA ALA A 39 37.41 -11.55 35.99
C ALA A 39 36.39 -11.81 34.86
N ASN A 40 35.33 -11.01 34.79
CA ASN A 40 34.28 -11.09 33.79
C ASN A 40 34.73 -10.69 32.36
N ILE A 41 35.99 -10.30 32.18
CA ILE A 41 36.59 -9.95 30.88
C ILE A 41 37.52 -11.06 30.37
N ASP A 42 37.93 -10.97 29.09
CA ASP A 42 38.97 -11.82 28.49
C ASP A 42 40.22 -11.85 29.38
N GLY A 43 40.73 -13.04 29.71
CA GLY A 43 41.83 -13.15 30.66
C GLY A 43 42.48 -14.52 30.72
N THR A 44 43.68 -14.56 31.31
CA THR A 44 44.44 -15.79 31.54
C THR A 44 44.78 -15.97 33.01
N SER A 45 44.82 -17.22 33.46
CA SER A 45 45.29 -17.64 34.79
C SER A 45 46.16 -18.88 34.66
N LYS A 46 46.97 -19.20 35.67
CA LYS A 46 47.97 -20.26 35.61
C LYS A 46 47.93 -21.13 36.85
N ILE A 47 48.06 -22.43 36.67
CA ILE A 47 48.28 -23.40 37.76
C ILE A 47 49.55 -24.20 37.50
N GLN A 48 50.24 -24.58 38.57
CA GLN A 48 51.36 -25.52 38.51
C GLN A 48 50.85 -26.94 38.81
N VAL A 49 51.28 -27.89 37.99
CA VAL A 49 51.11 -29.33 38.17
C VAL A 49 52.42 -29.89 38.73
N THR A 50 52.35 -30.55 39.88
CA THR A 50 53.46 -31.32 40.46
C THR A 50 53.18 -32.80 40.29
N ALA A 51 53.99 -33.49 39.49
CA ALA A 51 53.76 -34.90 39.16
C ALA A 51 55.09 -35.64 38.91
N ASN A 52 55.10 -36.95 39.15
CA ASN A 52 56.26 -37.81 38.91
C ASN A 52 56.13 -38.70 37.64
N GLY A 53 55.31 -38.26 36.69
CA GLY A 53 55.11 -38.91 35.39
C GLY A 53 54.09 -38.17 34.52
N LYS A 54 53.64 -38.82 33.44
CA LYS A 54 52.74 -38.25 32.45
C LYS A 54 51.35 -37.95 32.99
N TRP A 55 50.88 -36.74 32.69
CA TRP A 55 49.52 -36.29 33.00
C TRP A 55 48.82 -35.74 31.76
N THR A 56 47.48 -35.77 31.81
CA THR A 56 46.59 -35.11 30.85
C THR A 56 45.63 -34.19 31.59
N ALA A 57 45.24 -33.09 30.97
CA ALA A 57 44.27 -32.14 31.49
C ALA A 57 43.14 -31.97 30.47
N SER A 58 41.90 -32.03 30.95
CA SER A 58 40.71 -31.83 30.12
C SER A 58 39.74 -30.84 30.77
N ILE A 59 39.03 -30.11 29.91
CA ILE A 59 38.03 -29.11 30.27
C ILE A 59 36.87 -29.24 29.28
N SER A 60 35.63 -29.05 29.74
CA SER A 60 34.43 -29.11 28.89
C SER A 60 33.73 -27.76 28.91
N SER A 61 34.19 -26.85 28.08
CA SER A 61 33.68 -25.48 27.96
C SER A 61 33.89 -24.93 26.55
N THR A 62 32.97 -24.08 26.10
CA THR A 62 33.10 -23.26 24.89
C THR A 62 33.73 -21.89 25.17
N TRP A 63 33.80 -21.47 26.44
CA TRP A 63 34.26 -20.15 26.88
C TRP A 63 35.61 -20.17 27.60
N CYS A 64 36.13 -21.35 27.93
CA CYS A 64 37.40 -21.54 28.61
C CYS A 64 38.23 -22.64 27.94
N THR A 65 39.49 -22.35 27.63
CA THR A 65 40.47 -23.28 27.06
C THR A 65 41.69 -23.43 27.97
N ILE A 66 42.49 -24.48 27.75
CA ILE A 66 43.68 -24.79 28.55
C ILE A 66 44.84 -25.22 27.66
N THR A 67 46.05 -24.77 27.97
CA THR A 67 47.29 -25.11 27.25
C THR A 67 48.47 -25.25 28.22
N PRO A 68 49.29 -26.32 28.13
CA PRO A 68 49.09 -27.52 27.34
C PRO A 68 48.06 -28.46 27.99
N SER A 69 47.44 -29.34 27.20
CA SER A 69 46.50 -30.37 27.67
C SER A 69 47.20 -31.66 28.15
N SER A 70 48.53 -31.71 28.16
CA SER A 70 49.33 -32.80 28.71
C SER A 70 50.76 -32.37 29.04
N GLY A 71 51.45 -33.17 29.84
CA GLY A 71 52.85 -32.99 30.20
C GLY A 71 53.46 -34.25 30.79
N ASP A 72 54.76 -34.20 31.14
CA ASP A 72 55.49 -35.28 31.77
C ASP A 72 56.37 -34.72 32.90
N GLY A 73 56.16 -35.20 34.12
CA GLY A 73 56.71 -34.55 35.31
C GLY A 73 55.97 -33.25 35.68
N ASN A 74 56.65 -32.34 36.36
CA ASN A 74 56.09 -31.03 36.72
C ASN A 74 55.88 -30.15 35.47
N GLY A 75 54.84 -29.31 35.49
CA GLY A 75 54.57 -28.35 34.42
C GLY A 75 53.54 -27.28 34.81
N GLU A 76 53.27 -26.36 33.90
CA GLU A 76 52.31 -25.28 34.08
C GLU A 76 51.15 -25.45 33.10
N ILE A 77 49.90 -25.26 33.55
CA ILE A 77 48.73 -25.13 32.68
C ILE A 77 48.28 -23.67 32.69
N THR A 78 48.28 -23.03 31.52
CA THR A 78 47.62 -21.74 31.31
C THR A 78 46.16 -21.99 30.95
N ILE A 79 45.27 -21.37 31.73
CA ILE A 79 43.82 -21.32 31.54
C ILE A 79 43.52 -19.99 30.84
N THR A 80 42.74 -20.02 29.76
CA THR A 80 42.34 -18.82 29.00
C THR A 80 40.82 -18.78 28.91
N ALA A 81 40.19 -17.73 29.43
CA ALA A 81 38.75 -17.51 29.36
C ALA A 81 38.41 -16.26 28.53
N VAL A 82 37.29 -16.33 27.79
CA VAL A 82 36.75 -15.17 27.07
C VAL A 82 35.84 -14.31 27.97
N ASN A 83 35.38 -13.16 27.52
CA ASN A 83 34.43 -12.29 28.24
C ASN A 83 33.18 -13.06 28.71
N ASN A 84 32.71 -12.75 29.92
CA ASN A 84 31.45 -13.25 30.47
C ASN A 84 30.40 -12.14 30.50
N PHE A 85 29.68 -11.96 29.39
CA PHE A 85 28.60 -10.99 29.26
C PHE A 85 27.24 -11.49 29.79
N THR A 86 27.18 -12.64 30.49
CA THR A 86 25.96 -13.10 31.15
C THR A 86 25.69 -12.32 32.44
N SER A 87 24.47 -12.44 32.95
CA SER A 87 24.01 -11.91 34.23
C SER A 87 24.30 -12.80 35.45
N SER A 88 25.14 -13.83 35.30
CA SER A 88 25.50 -14.78 36.36
C SER A 88 26.90 -15.38 36.22
N ASP A 89 27.54 -15.68 37.34
CA ASP A 89 28.87 -16.31 37.38
C ASP A 89 28.82 -17.67 36.67
N ARG A 90 29.83 -17.96 35.85
CA ARG A 90 29.93 -19.21 35.10
C ARG A 90 31.10 -20.06 35.56
N ILE A 91 30.85 -21.36 35.70
CA ILE A 91 31.77 -22.29 36.36
C ILE A 91 32.01 -23.49 35.45
N VAL A 92 33.28 -23.90 35.33
CA VAL A 92 33.68 -25.16 34.70
C VAL A 92 34.73 -25.85 35.56
N ASN A 93 34.69 -27.18 35.60
CA ASN A 93 35.71 -27.98 36.25
C ASN A 93 36.72 -28.49 35.20
N MET A 94 37.99 -28.14 35.36
CA MET A 94 39.11 -28.81 34.69
C MET A 94 39.50 -30.06 35.49
N VAL A 95 39.74 -31.17 34.82
CA VAL A 95 40.22 -32.41 35.44
C VAL A 95 41.63 -32.72 34.94
N VAL A 96 42.59 -32.82 35.86
CA VAL A 96 43.94 -33.31 35.59
C VAL A 96 44.04 -34.76 36.05
N THR A 97 44.53 -35.65 35.19
CA THR A 97 44.66 -37.09 35.44
C THR A 97 46.11 -37.53 35.27
N SER A 98 46.63 -38.33 36.21
CA SER A 98 47.95 -38.96 36.15
C SER A 98 47.84 -40.38 36.70
N ARG A 99 47.97 -41.38 35.83
CA ARG A 99 47.65 -42.79 36.13
C ARG A 99 46.22 -42.89 36.72
N GLU A 100 46.04 -43.53 37.87
CA GLU A 100 44.77 -43.59 38.59
C GLU A 100 44.37 -42.29 39.32
N LEU A 101 45.31 -41.36 39.56
CA LEU A 101 45.03 -40.12 40.29
C LEU A 101 44.29 -39.10 39.42
N LYS A 102 43.28 -38.46 40.02
CA LYS A 102 42.55 -37.34 39.43
C LYS A 102 42.47 -36.19 40.43
N LYS A 103 42.77 -34.99 39.98
CA LYS A 103 42.57 -33.73 40.70
C LYS A 103 41.70 -32.82 39.84
N THR A 104 40.80 -32.08 40.48
CA THR A 104 39.86 -31.18 39.81
C THR A 104 40.15 -29.75 40.22
N VAL A 105 40.13 -28.83 39.26
CA VAL A 105 40.21 -27.39 39.51
C VAL A 105 38.91 -26.74 39.08
N ARG A 106 38.24 -26.06 40.01
CA ARG A 106 37.06 -25.25 39.75
C ARG A 106 37.49 -23.92 39.16
N ILE A 107 37.08 -23.63 37.93
CA ILE A 107 37.33 -22.35 37.27
C ILE A 107 36.03 -21.56 37.34
N ASN A 108 36.01 -20.50 38.12
CA ASN A 108 34.85 -19.63 38.32
C ASN A 108 35.13 -18.27 37.69
N GLN A 109 34.33 -17.90 36.68
CA GLN A 109 34.42 -16.60 36.03
C GLN A 109 33.23 -15.72 36.42
N SER A 110 33.55 -14.57 36.99
CA SER A 110 32.57 -13.56 37.42
C SER A 110 31.71 -13.03 36.26
N TYR A 111 30.53 -12.50 36.57
CA TYR A 111 29.59 -11.96 35.57
C TYR A 111 29.80 -10.47 35.24
N SER A 112 29.37 -10.04 34.05
CA SER A 112 29.36 -8.63 33.66
C SER A 112 28.04 -7.97 34.08
N ARG A 113 28.13 -6.77 34.65
CA ARG A 113 26.97 -5.92 34.94
C ARG A 113 27.15 -4.54 34.31
N LEU A 114 26.03 -3.93 33.99
CA LEU A 114 25.90 -2.49 33.75
C LEU A 114 24.59 -2.03 34.38
N ASP A 115 24.62 -0.93 35.14
CA ASP A 115 23.43 -0.17 35.50
C ASP A 115 23.66 1.33 35.38
N VAL A 116 22.58 2.11 35.33
CA VAL A 116 22.62 3.58 35.15
C VAL A 116 21.84 4.24 36.28
N SER A 117 22.39 5.28 36.90
CA SER A 117 21.83 5.93 38.10
C SER A 117 20.50 6.67 37.89
N ALA A 118 19.94 6.61 36.69
CA ALA A 118 18.62 7.12 36.34
C ALA A 118 18.06 6.26 35.20
N ILE A 119 16.73 6.06 35.19
CA ILE A 119 15.99 5.46 34.07
C ILE A 119 15.33 6.52 33.18
N GLU A 120 15.16 7.73 33.70
CA GLU A 120 14.59 8.87 32.99
C GLU A 120 15.27 10.18 33.41
N LEU A 121 15.50 11.08 32.45
CA LEU A 121 15.86 12.48 32.68
C LEU A 121 14.82 13.41 32.04
N LEU A 122 14.46 14.45 32.78
CA LEU A 122 13.65 15.58 32.31
C LEU A 122 14.55 16.82 32.14
N PHE A 123 14.41 17.55 31.04
CA PHE A 123 15.12 18.79 30.76
C PHE A 123 14.17 19.91 30.36
N PRO A 124 14.46 21.17 30.74
CA PRO A 124 13.75 22.32 30.21
C PRO A 124 14.05 22.52 28.72
N LYS A 125 13.27 23.40 28.07
CA LYS A 125 13.43 23.71 26.64
C LYS A 125 14.82 24.24 26.25
N ASP A 126 15.53 24.91 27.17
CA ASP A 126 16.80 25.57 26.86
C ASP A 126 18.01 24.61 26.95
N PRO A 127 19.14 24.94 26.29
CA PRO A 127 20.33 24.08 26.31
C PRO A 127 20.80 23.79 27.73
N GLY A 128 21.13 22.54 28.01
CA GLY A 128 21.56 22.13 29.34
C GLY A 128 22.15 20.73 29.36
N SER A 129 22.86 20.42 30.45
CA SER A 129 23.51 19.13 30.66
C SER A 129 23.12 18.52 32.01
N LYS A 130 23.07 17.19 32.06
CA LYS A 130 22.95 16.40 33.29
C LYS A 130 23.90 15.22 33.22
N THR A 131 24.41 14.82 34.38
CA THR A 131 25.32 13.68 34.51
C THR A 131 24.56 12.51 35.14
N VAL A 132 24.75 11.31 34.59
CA VAL A 132 24.39 10.04 35.23
C VAL A 132 25.65 9.27 35.57
N PHE A 133 25.60 8.46 36.62
CA PHE A 133 26.65 7.50 36.93
C PHE A 133 26.29 6.15 36.32
N VAL A 134 27.20 5.59 35.53
CA VAL A 134 27.14 4.20 35.07
C VAL A 134 27.90 3.37 36.10
N ASP A 135 27.28 2.33 36.67
CA ASP A 135 28.02 1.29 37.40
C ASP A 135 28.25 0.08 36.51
N ALA A 136 29.52 -0.24 36.21
CA ALA A 136 29.88 -1.35 35.35
C ALA A 136 31.24 -1.94 35.72
N ASN A 137 31.34 -3.27 35.73
CA ASN A 137 32.62 -3.99 35.79
C ASN A 137 33.10 -4.46 34.40
N THR A 138 32.51 -3.92 33.34
CA THR A 138 32.72 -4.36 31.96
C THR A 138 32.82 -3.15 31.03
N SER A 139 33.38 -3.34 29.84
CA SER A 139 33.44 -2.30 28.82
C SER A 139 32.06 -2.05 28.21
N TRP A 140 31.71 -0.78 28.04
CA TRP A 140 30.39 -0.35 27.60
C TRP A 140 30.44 0.77 26.56
N THR A 141 29.37 0.89 25.78
CA THR A 141 29.15 1.94 24.78
C THR A 141 27.78 2.59 24.95
N VAL A 142 27.62 3.80 24.44
CA VAL A 142 26.33 4.50 24.32
C VAL A 142 25.92 4.50 22.85
N GLU A 143 24.66 4.16 22.59
CA GLU A 143 24.02 4.30 21.27
C GLU A 143 22.88 5.32 21.36
N ILE A 144 22.81 6.20 20.37
CA ILE A 144 21.79 7.23 20.22
C ILE A 144 21.06 6.94 18.90
N PRO A 145 19.71 6.94 18.85
CA PRO A 145 18.97 6.69 17.60
C PRO A 145 19.35 7.69 16.50
N SER A 146 19.49 7.23 15.25
CA SER A 146 19.98 8.07 14.14
C SER A 146 19.07 9.25 13.76
N SER A 147 17.82 9.27 14.23
CA SER A 147 16.89 10.41 14.14
C SER A 147 17.12 11.49 15.20
N VAL A 148 17.97 11.25 16.20
CA VAL A 148 18.14 12.09 17.39
C VAL A 148 19.44 12.88 17.28
N ASN A 149 19.35 14.07 16.68
CA ASN A 149 20.45 15.01 16.48
C ASN A 149 20.58 16.08 17.59
N TRP A 150 19.66 16.09 18.56
CA TRP A 150 19.56 17.11 19.62
C TRP A 150 20.13 16.66 20.97
N ILE A 151 20.58 15.41 21.08
CA ILE A 151 21.31 14.87 22.24
C ILE A 151 22.77 14.65 21.85
N THR A 152 23.67 15.04 22.75
CA THR A 152 25.09 14.66 22.72
C THR A 152 25.46 14.01 24.05
N VAL A 153 26.35 13.02 24.04
CA VAL A 153 26.74 12.26 25.23
C VAL A 153 28.27 12.18 25.29
N SER A 154 28.84 12.37 26.48
CA SER A 154 30.29 12.27 26.70
C SER A 154 30.64 11.69 28.07
N PRO A 155 31.51 10.66 28.15
CA PRO A 155 32.07 9.91 27.02
C PRO A 155 31.02 8.98 26.38
N MET A 156 31.23 8.61 25.12
CA MET A 156 30.39 7.64 24.38
C MET A 156 30.71 6.17 24.72
N SER A 157 31.72 5.91 25.55
CA SER A 157 32.13 4.58 26.00
C SER A 157 32.98 4.65 27.26
N GLY A 158 33.14 3.52 27.94
CA GLY A 158 34.01 3.37 29.10
C GLY A 158 34.39 1.91 29.36
N THR A 159 35.37 1.69 30.22
CA THR A 159 35.87 0.34 30.60
C THR A 159 35.47 -0.10 32.01
N THR A 160 34.95 0.83 32.81
CA THR A 160 34.53 0.66 34.21
C THR A 160 33.36 1.59 34.52
N SER A 161 32.85 1.54 35.76
CA SER A 161 31.94 2.56 36.30
C SER A 161 32.49 3.98 36.12
N GLY A 162 31.62 4.96 35.88
CA GLY A 162 32.02 6.33 35.59
C GLY A 162 30.86 7.30 35.33
N ASN A 163 31.17 8.60 35.32
CA ASN A 163 30.20 9.66 35.04
C ASN A 163 30.04 9.89 33.53
N VAL A 164 28.79 9.91 33.06
CA VAL A 164 28.42 10.21 31.68
C VAL A 164 27.55 11.45 31.65
N THR A 165 27.96 12.45 30.87
CA THR A 165 27.25 13.72 30.74
C THR A 165 26.44 13.74 29.46
N ILE A 166 25.11 13.85 29.60
CA ILE A 166 24.15 14.02 28.52
C ILE A 166 23.88 15.53 28.39
N THR A 167 24.10 16.09 27.20
CA THR A 167 23.92 17.52 26.89
C THR A 167 22.95 17.69 25.73
N LEU A 168 21.94 18.53 25.91
CA LEU A 168 20.86 18.75 24.95
C LEU A 168 21.00 20.11 24.27
N ALA A 169 20.67 20.15 22.99
CA ALA A 169 20.40 21.39 22.27
C ALA A 169 19.08 22.04 22.75
N GLN A 170 18.86 23.30 22.37
CA GLN A 170 17.56 23.97 22.61
C GLN A 170 16.44 23.21 21.91
N ASN A 171 15.27 23.12 22.55
CA ASN A 171 14.03 22.76 21.90
C ASN A 171 13.28 24.03 21.48
N VAL A 172 12.99 24.12 20.18
CA VAL A 172 12.28 25.23 19.54
C VAL A 172 10.94 24.80 18.97
N GLY A 173 10.48 23.59 19.33
CA GLY A 173 9.17 23.08 18.94
C GLY A 173 8.50 22.24 20.04
N VAL A 174 7.61 21.35 19.61
CA VAL A 174 6.86 20.41 20.47
C VAL A 174 7.73 19.61 21.45
N MET A 175 7.12 19.10 22.52
CA MET A 175 7.81 18.28 23.52
C MET A 175 8.41 17.03 22.85
N ARG A 176 9.69 16.74 23.14
CA ARG A 176 10.44 15.67 22.49
C ARG A 176 11.02 14.67 23.48
N SER A 177 11.07 13.41 23.08
CA SER A 177 11.64 12.31 23.87
C SER A 177 12.51 11.42 22.99
N ALA A 178 13.55 10.84 23.57
CA ALA A 178 14.40 9.82 22.94
C ALA A 178 14.96 8.87 24.00
N ASP A 179 15.03 7.59 23.67
CA ASP A 179 15.75 6.59 24.46
C ASP A 179 17.21 6.49 24.00
N ILE A 180 18.16 6.59 24.92
CA ILE A 180 19.58 6.28 24.65
C ILE A 180 19.96 4.97 25.33
N LEU A 181 20.77 4.15 24.65
CA LEU A 181 21.04 2.77 25.05
C LEU A 181 22.49 2.62 25.52
N PHE A 182 22.69 2.20 26.77
CA PHE A 182 23.99 1.80 27.31
C PHE A 182 24.16 0.30 27.13
N LYS A 183 25.16 -0.13 26.36
CA LYS A 183 25.30 -1.53 25.89
C LYS A 183 26.59 -2.19 26.35
N TYR A 184 26.55 -3.50 26.60
CA TYR A 184 27.71 -4.37 26.76
C TYR A 184 27.41 -5.77 26.21
N GLY A 185 28.27 -6.33 25.36
CA GLY A 185 27.95 -7.57 24.66
C GLY A 185 26.67 -7.43 23.83
N GLU A 186 25.66 -8.28 24.11
CA GLU A 186 24.31 -8.20 23.54
C GLU A 186 23.29 -7.56 24.51
N GLU A 187 23.70 -7.24 25.73
CA GLU A 187 22.86 -6.68 26.80
C GLU A 187 22.80 -5.15 26.76
N GLN A 188 21.67 -4.58 27.18
CA GLN A 188 21.46 -3.12 27.14
C GLN A 188 20.56 -2.57 28.26
N LYS A 189 20.85 -1.34 28.69
CA LYS A 189 19.99 -0.51 29.56
C LYS A 189 19.52 0.72 28.77
N SER A 190 18.22 1.02 28.84
CA SER A 190 17.66 2.26 28.27
C SER A 190 17.64 3.38 29.31
N LEU A 191 17.99 4.58 28.89
CA LEU A 191 17.76 5.83 29.61
C LEU A 191 16.88 6.74 28.75
N LYS A 192 15.66 7.01 29.22
CA LYS A 192 14.71 7.91 28.55
C LYS A 192 15.06 9.37 28.80
N ILE A 193 15.21 10.15 27.73
CA ILE A 193 15.51 11.58 27.78
C ILE A 193 14.30 12.35 27.26
N ASN A 194 13.64 13.14 28.11
CA ASN A 194 12.55 14.04 27.73
C ASN A 194 13.02 15.49 27.79
N GLN A 195 12.58 16.31 26.84
CA GLN A 195 12.78 17.75 26.86
C GLN A 195 11.46 18.49 26.64
N GLU A 196 11.19 19.47 27.50
CA GLU A 196 10.02 20.35 27.43
C GLU A 196 9.93 21.10 26.10
N ARG A 197 8.69 21.48 25.73
CA ARG A 197 8.40 22.29 24.53
C ARG A 197 8.86 23.74 24.68
N SER A 198 9.00 24.44 23.55
CA SER A 198 9.05 25.90 23.53
C SER A 198 7.72 26.55 23.97
N ILE A 199 7.79 27.85 24.27
CA ILE A 199 6.60 28.69 24.52
C ILE A 199 5.72 28.64 23.28
N ASN A 200 4.41 28.43 23.46
CA ASN A 200 3.45 28.40 22.37
C ASN A 200 3.30 29.78 21.70
N GLN A 201 3.32 29.81 20.37
CA GLN A 201 3.06 30.97 19.53
C GLN A 201 1.81 30.75 18.68
N ASP A 202 1.16 31.81 18.21
CA ASP A 202 -0.01 31.67 17.33
C ASP A 202 0.40 31.04 15.97
N PRO A 203 -0.39 30.10 15.42
CA PRO A 203 -0.20 29.61 14.06
C PRO A 203 -0.26 30.73 13.02
N ALA A 204 0.45 30.56 11.90
CA ALA A 204 0.41 31.52 10.81
C ALA A 204 -1.01 31.66 10.22
N ALA A 205 -1.47 32.91 10.04
CA ALA A 205 -2.81 33.21 9.50
C ALA A 205 -3.07 32.52 8.13
N PRO A 206 -4.19 31.79 7.97
CA PRO A 206 -4.51 31.10 6.72
C PRO A 206 -4.69 32.04 5.52
N LEU A 207 -3.99 31.74 4.41
CA LEU A 207 -4.17 32.45 3.15
C LEU A 207 -5.45 31.98 2.43
N LEU A 208 -6.44 32.86 2.29
CA LEU A 208 -7.71 32.53 1.64
C LEU A 208 -7.57 32.41 0.11
N LYS A 209 -8.13 31.35 -0.49
CA LYS A 209 -8.01 31.02 -1.92
C LYS A 209 -9.33 31.06 -2.68
N SER A 210 -10.41 30.54 -2.10
CA SER A 210 -11.75 30.46 -2.72
C SER A 210 -12.83 30.56 -1.64
N PRO A 211 -13.93 31.31 -1.86
CA PRO A 211 -14.13 32.31 -2.91
C PRO A 211 -13.09 33.43 -2.86
N VAL A 212 -12.62 33.92 -4.01
CA VAL A 212 -11.68 35.05 -4.07
C VAL A 212 -12.34 36.34 -3.58
N ASN A 213 -11.55 37.28 -3.05
CA ASN A 213 -12.07 38.51 -2.48
C ASN A 213 -12.75 39.39 -3.54
N ASN A 214 -13.91 39.96 -3.21
CA ASN A 214 -14.79 40.73 -4.07
C ASN A 214 -15.34 39.96 -5.30
N LEU A 215 -15.42 38.63 -5.25
CA LEU A 215 -16.04 37.83 -6.31
C LEU A 215 -17.52 38.18 -6.48
N SER A 216 -17.91 38.60 -7.69
CA SER A 216 -19.31 38.76 -8.11
C SER A 216 -19.81 37.53 -8.87
N ASP A 217 -21.14 37.34 -8.91
CA ASP A 217 -21.79 36.20 -9.58
C ASP A 217 -21.24 34.82 -9.15
N ALA A 218 -20.90 34.70 -7.86
CA ALA A 218 -20.44 33.45 -7.29
C ALA A 218 -21.57 32.40 -7.33
N ASN A 219 -21.22 31.13 -7.57
CA ASN A 219 -22.17 30.02 -7.45
C ASN A 219 -22.78 30.00 -6.03
N ARG A 220 -24.05 29.58 -5.90
CA ARG A 220 -24.74 29.49 -4.61
C ARG A 220 -24.27 28.32 -3.73
N LEU A 221 -23.43 27.42 -4.26
CA LEU A 221 -22.63 26.44 -3.52
C LEU A 221 -21.14 26.75 -3.65
N PRO A 222 -20.64 27.86 -3.06
CA PRO A 222 -19.21 28.15 -3.06
C PRO A 222 -18.43 27.07 -2.30
N THR A 223 -17.27 26.70 -2.83
CA THR A 223 -16.30 25.86 -2.13
C THR A 223 -15.27 26.75 -1.45
N PHE A 224 -15.20 26.65 -0.12
CA PHE A 224 -14.25 27.38 0.69
C PHE A 224 -12.89 26.66 0.67
N ARG A 225 -11.81 27.35 0.30
CA ARG A 225 -10.45 26.80 0.25
C ARG A 225 -9.42 27.80 0.77
N TRP A 226 -8.43 27.32 1.53
CA TRP A 226 -7.34 28.14 2.08
C TRP A 226 -5.98 27.46 1.95
N GLY A 227 -4.91 28.17 2.29
CA GLY A 227 -3.57 27.62 2.52
C GLY A 227 -3.49 26.98 3.90
N THR A 228 -2.85 25.82 3.99
CA THR A 228 -2.51 25.22 5.29
C THR A 228 -1.64 26.19 6.08
N ALA A 229 -2.07 26.53 7.28
CA ALA A 229 -1.25 27.28 8.22
C ALA A 229 -0.03 26.45 8.63
N LYS A 230 1.01 27.14 9.11
CA LYS A 230 2.13 26.53 9.82
C LYS A 230 2.13 27.04 11.24
N ASP A 231 2.20 26.12 12.17
CA ASP A 231 2.54 26.42 13.55
C ASP A 231 4.06 26.64 13.69
N PRO A 232 4.54 27.61 14.49
CA PRO A 232 5.98 27.85 14.68
C PRO A 232 6.70 26.73 15.42
N GLU A 233 6.02 26.04 16.35
CA GLU A 233 6.56 24.93 17.14
C GLU A 233 6.37 23.56 16.46
N GLY A 234 5.49 23.49 15.47
CA GLY A 234 5.13 22.28 14.73
C GLY A 234 3.90 21.55 15.29
N ASP A 235 3.06 22.22 16.09
CA ASP A 235 1.81 21.65 16.58
C ASP A 235 0.78 21.36 15.48
N LEU A 236 -0.17 20.48 15.80
CA LEU A 236 -1.28 20.15 14.91
C LEU A 236 -2.31 21.28 14.89
N VAL A 237 -2.45 21.91 13.73
CA VAL A 237 -3.40 23.00 13.49
C VAL A 237 -4.75 22.48 13.01
N THR A 238 -5.82 22.96 13.64
CA THR A 238 -7.21 22.84 13.17
C THR A 238 -7.70 24.17 12.60
N TYR A 239 -8.82 24.16 11.88
CA TYR A 239 -9.38 25.34 11.23
C TYR A 239 -10.82 25.60 11.67
N LYS A 240 -11.11 26.86 12.02
CA LYS A 240 -12.47 27.38 12.22
C LYS A 240 -12.85 28.23 11.01
N LEU A 241 -13.74 27.72 10.16
CA LEU A 241 -14.40 28.51 9.11
C LEU A 241 -15.54 29.30 9.72
N GLU A 242 -15.59 30.61 9.46
CA GLU A 242 -16.70 31.48 9.81
C GLU A 242 -17.22 32.22 8.57
N TYR A 243 -18.54 32.25 8.38
CA TYR A 243 -19.18 33.01 7.28
C TYR A 243 -20.52 33.62 7.68
N THR A 244 -20.84 34.80 7.13
CA THR A 244 -22.01 35.60 7.52
C THR A 244 -22.47 36.55 6.41
N LYS A 245 -23.71 37.02 6.49
CA LYS A 245 -24.24 38.12 5.68
C LYS A 245 -23.92 39.52 6.26
N ASN A 246 -23.53 39.57 7.53
CA ASN A 246 -23.22 40.82 8.25
C ASN A 246 -22.04 40.60 9.20
N GLN A 247 -20.94 41.32 8.99
CA GLN A 247 -19.72 41.20 9.80
C GLN A 247 -19.93 41.51 11.30
N SER A 248 -21.03 42.16 11.70
CA SER A 248 -21.39 42.35 13.11
C SER A 248 -21.70 41.04 13.87
N SER A 249 -21.91 39.91 13.18
CA SER A 249 -22.12 38.61 13.83
C SER A 249 -21.69 37.43 12.94
N TRP A 250 -20.79 36.59 13.45
CA TRP A 250 -20.28 35.39 12.78
C TRP A 250 -21.15 34.17 13.09
N THR A 251 -22.34 34.12 12.50
CA THR A 251 -23.40 33.15 12.86
C THR A 251 -23.15 31.72 12.39
N ASN A 252 -22.49 31.52 11.25
CA ASN A 252 -22.13 30.18 10.77
C ASN A 252 -20.67 29.90 11.13
N THR A 253 -20.43 28.80 11.85
CA THR A 253 -19.12 28.32 12.28
C THR A 253 -18.99 26.84 11.94
N VAL A 254 -17.83 26.42 11.41
CA VAL A 254 -17.49 25.01 11.17
C VAL A 254 -16.05 24.74 11.59
N THR A 255 -15.81 23.70 12.40
CA THR A 255 -14.45 23.27 12.79
C THR A 255 -14.01 22.08 11.94
N LEU A 256 -12.78 22.13 11.41
CA LEU A 256 -12.28 21.27 10.34
C LEU A 256 -10.78 20.95 10.52
N SER A 257 -10.32 19.82 9.99
CA SER A 257 -8.90 19.45 9.95
C SER A 257 -8.27 19.53 8.55
N ASP A 258 -9.08 19.75 7.51
CA ASP A 258 -8.60 19.96 6.13
C ASP A 258 -8.73 21.44 5.71
N SER A 259 -8.07 21.81 4.62
CA SER A 259 -7.99 23.16 4.03
C SER A 259 -9.09 23.47 3.00
N VAL A 260 -10.16 22.68 2.98
CA VAL A 260 -11.31 22.79 2.07
C VAL A 260 -12.62 22.48 2.80
N TYR A 261 -13.69 23.20 2.45
CA TYR A 261 -15.05 22.93 2.91
C TYR A 261 -16.08 23.12 1.80
N ASN A 262 -16.97 22.14 1.69
CA ASN A 262 -18.10 22.10 0.77
C ASN A 262 -19.41 22.31 1.53
N LEU A 263 -20.28 23.20 1.03
CA LEU A 263 -21.59 23.43 1.62
C LEU A 263 -22.56 22.28 1.30
N SER A 264 -23.39 21.92 2.28
CA SER A 264 -24.49 20.95 2.17
C SER A 264 -25.84 21.60 1.78
N TYR A 265 -25.88 22.92 1.62
CA TYR A 265 -27.09 23.68 1.29
C TYR A 265 -26.74 24.94 0.51
N TYR A 266 -27.67 25.39 -0.35
CA TYR A 266 -27.48 26.61 -1.14
C TYR A 266 -27.52 27.86 -0.28
N LEU A 267 -26.57 28.76 -0.49
CA LEU A 267 -26.67 30.15 -0.04
C LEU A 267 -27.80 30.89 -0.77
N ASP A 268 -28.23 32.04 -0.26
CA ASP A 268 -29.22 32.86 -0.94
C ASP A 268 -28.70 33.43 -2.26
N ALA A 269 -29.59 33.74 -3.21
CA ALA A 269 -29.22 34.34 -4.48
C ALA A 269 -29.04 35.86 -4.34
N ASN A 270 -28.13 36.46 -5.13
CA ASN A 270 -27.86 37.90 -5.14
C ASN A 270 -27.49 38.50 -3.76
N GLN A 271 -26.86 37.70 -2.90
CA GLN A 271 -26.56 38.05 -1.51
C GLN A 271 -25.04 38.13 -1.30
N THR A 272 -24.60 39.24 -0.71
CA THR A 272 -23.21 39.39 -0.27
C THR A 272 -22.97 38.63 1.03
N TYR A 273 -21.88 37.87 1.07
CA TYR A 273 -21.36 37.15 2.23
C TYR A 273 -19.93 37.55 2.53
N TYR A 274 -19.56 37.49 3.80
CA TYR A 274 -18.23 37.70 4.33
C TYR A 274 -17.74 36.40 4.96
N TRP A 275 -16.48 36.04 4.78
CA TRP A 275 -15.90 34.82 5.33
C TRP A 275 -14.44 35.00 5.77
N ARG A 276 -14.02 34.19 6.73
CA ARG A 276 -12.64 34.09 7.23
C ARG A 276 -12.35 32.70 7.79
N ILE A 277 -11.07 32.39 7.97
CA ILE A 277 -10.61 31.17 8.65
C ILE A 277 -9.71 31.57 9.82
N SER A 278 -9.92 30.95 10.99
CA SER A 278 -8.91 30.91 12.05
C SER A 278 -8.18 29.57 11.99
N ALA A 279 -6.86 29.57 11.88
CA ALA A 279 -6.02 28.46 12.32
C ALA A 279 -5.98 28.45 13.85
N VAL A 280 -6.10 27.29 14.48
CA VAL A 280 -6.07 27.12 15.94
C VAL A 280 -5.24 25.89 16.30
N ASP A 281 -4.25 26.04 17.17
CA ASP A 281 -3.41 24.95 17.68
C ASP A 281 -4.10 24.14 18.80
N ALA A 282 -3.36 23.18 19.39
CA ALA A 282 -3.85 22.32 20.47
C ALA A 282 -3.81 22.97 21.88
N TYR A 283 -3.30 24.20 22.01
CA TYR A 283 -3.03 24.91 23.26
C TYR A 283 -3.78 26.24 23.40
N GLY A 284 -4.42 26.72 22.33
CA GLY A 284 -5.30 27.88 22.29
C GLY A 284 -4.77 29.09 21.51
N GLY A 285 -3.58 29.00 20.90
CA GLY A 285 -3.09 30.03 19.97
C GLY A 285 -3.85 30.01 18.65
N ALA A 286 -4.03 31.18 18.03
CA ALA A 286 -4.92 31.35 16.89
C ALA A 286 -4.50 32.40 15.84
N GLY A 287 -4.12 31.93 14.65
CA GLY A 287 -3.90 32.77 13.47
C GLY A 287 -5.18 33.03 12.69
N VAL A 288 -5.72 34.25 12.72
CA VAL A 288 -6.95 34.62 11.99
C VAL A 288 -6.60 35.24 10.64
N SER A 289 -7.28 34.80 9.57
CA SER A 289 -7.14 35.37 8.23
C SER A 289 -7.77 36.76 8.11
N GLU A 290 -7.40 37.47 7.04
CA GLU A 290 -8.20 38.56 6.49
C GLU A 290 -9.66 38.14 6.25
N VAL A 291 -10.58 39.12 6.23
CA VAL A 291 -11.98 38.90 5.85
C VAL A 291 -12.12 39.08 4.34
N TYR A 292 -12.51 38.02 3.64
CA TYR A 292 -12.89 38.09 2.22
C TYR A 292 -14.40 38.24 2.08
N THR A 293 -14.84 38.94 1.02
CA THR A 293 -16.25 39.07 0.65
C THR A 293 -16.52 38.47 -0.73
N PHE A 294 -17.73 37.97 -0.95
CA PHE A 294 -18.23 37.58 -2.27
C PHE A 294 -19.74 37.81 -2.35
N THR A 295 -20.29 37.98 -3.55
CA THR A 295 -21.73 38.09 -3.79
C THR A 295 -22.18 36.93 -4.68
N THR A 296 -23.13 36.15 -4.19
CA THR A 296 -23.74 35.07 -4.97
C THR A 296 -24.54 35.61 -6.15
N GLY A 297 -24.54 34.87 -7.26
CA GLY A 297 -25.46 35.08 -8.37
C GLY A 297 -26.71 34.21 -8.23
N THR A 298 -27.23 33.75 -9.37
CA THR A 298 -28.36 32.80 -9.45
C THR A 298 -27.93 31.35 -9.73
N LYS A 299 -26.67 31.15 -10.14
CA LYS A 299 -26.06 29.84 -10.48
C LYS A 299 -26.23 28.79 -9.37
N THR A 300 -26.48 27.56 -9.79
CA THR A 300 -26.57 26.36 -8.94
C THR A 300 -25.55 25.31 -9.38
N SER A 301 -25.19 24.43 -8.44
CA SER A 301 -24.43 23.21 -8.67
C SER A 301 -25.18 22.01 -8.09
N TYR A 302 -24.86 20.80 -8.51
CA TYR A 302 -25.32 19.60 -7.81
C TYR A 302 -24.68 19.54 -6.41
N LEU A 303 -25.46 19.28 -5.36
CA LEU A 303 -24.94 18.91 -4.04
C LEU A 303 -24.22 17.56 -4.09
N ASP A 304 -23.30 17.28 -3.15
CA ASP A 304 -22.68 15.96 -3.04
C ASP A 304 -23.74 14.85 -2.84
N GLY A 305 -23.65 13.76 -3.60
CA GLY A 305 -24.64 12.69 -3.64
C GLY A 305 -25.92 13.02 -4.41
N GLN A 306 -26.15 14.27 -4.84
CA GLN A 306 -27.35 14.65 -5.57
C GLN A 306 -27.36 14.02 -6.97
N TYR A 307 -28.47 13.35 -7.31
CA TYR A 307 -28.74 12.86 -8.65
C TYR A 307 -29.73 13.76 -9.39
N LYS A 308 -29.71 13.69 -10.73
CA LYS A 308 -30.79 14.13 -11.62
C LYS A 308 -31.09 13.03 -12.63
N ILE A 309 -32.35 12.95 -13.07
CA ILE A 309 -32.74 12.08 -14.18
C ILE A 309 -32.35 12.81 -15.48
N ALA A 310 -31.46 12.20 -16.28
CA ALA A 310 -31.07 12.68 -17.60
C ALA A 310 -32.03 12.20 -18.70
N GLN A 311 -32.63 11.02 -18.52
CA GLN A 311 -33.63 10.44 -19.42
C GLN A 311 -34.62 9.57 -18.63
N ASN A 312 -35.91 9.64 -18.95
CA ASN A 312 -36.90 8.65 -18.51
C ASN A 312 -37.19 7.67 -19.66
N PHE A 313 -37.47 6.41 -19.31
CA PHE A 313 -38.07 5.45 -20.22
C PHE A 313 -39.48 5.86 -20.69
N SER A 314 -39.90 5.32 -21.84
CA SER A 314 -41.23 5.48 -22.44
C SER A 314 -41.85 4.16 -22.92
N LYS A 315 -41.13 3.02 -22.84
CA LYS A 315 -41.60 1.68 -23.25
C LYS A 315 -41.20 0.60 -22.25
N GLY A 316 -41.98 -0.49 -22.20
CA GLY A 316 -41.90 -1.51 -21.16
C GLY A 316 -42.67 -1.18 -19.89
N ALA A 317 -42.94 -2.20 -19.08
CA ALA A 317 -43.53 -2.06 -17.74
C ALA A 317 -42.50 -1.60 -16.68
N ARG A 318 -41.20 -1.73 -16.96
CA ARG A 318 -40.08 -1.28 -16.11
C ARG A 318 -38.90 -0.81 -16.98
N PRO A 319 -38.14 0.20 -16.55
CA PRO A 319 -36.93 0.63 -17.24
C PRO A 319 -35.77 -0.36 -17.04
N SER A 320 -34.88 -0.43 -18.03
CA SER A 320 -33.46 -0.68 -17.77
C SER A 320 -32.83 0.60 -17.20
N GLU A 321 -32.02 0.49 -16.14
CA GLU A 321 -31.50 1.65 -15.42
C GLU A 321 -29.98 1.77 -15.52
N ILE A 322 -29.51 2.99 -15.81
CA ILE A 322 -28.08 3.32 -15.89
C ILE A 322 -27.80 4.54 -15.01
N LEU A 323 -26.75 4.45 -14.18
CA LEU A 323 -26.20 5.55 -13.42
C LEU A 323 -24.87 6.00 -14.03
N PHE A 324 -24.78 7.25 -14.49
CA PHE A 324 -23.52 7.93 -14.77
C PHE A 324 -23.07 8.71 -13.53
N ILE A 325 -21.89 8.40 -13.00
CA ILE A 325 -21.36 9.01 -11.77
C ILE A 325 -19.89 9.35 -11.97
N GLY A 326 -19.44 10.50 -11.44
CA GLY A 326 -18.13 11.07 -11.74
C GLY A 326 -17.09 10.85 -10.64
N ASP A 327 -15.86 10.42 -11.01
CA ASP A 327 -14.69 10.53 -10.11
C ASP A 327 -13.63 11.51 -10.63
N GLY A 328 -12.94 12.19 -9.71
CA GLY A 328 -11.99 13.27 -10.02
C GLY A 328 -12.66 14.59 -10.44
N TYR A 329 -13.97 14.76 -10.23
CA TYR A 329 -14.64 16.05 -10.38
C TYR A 329 -14.69 16.73 -9.00
N ILE A 330 -14.16 17.95 -8.91
CA ILE A 330 -14.28 18.75 -7.68
C ILE A 330 -15.67 19.40 -7.60
N SER A 331 -16.09 19.88 -6.44
CA SER A 331 -17.38 20.56 -6.22
C SER A 331 -17.63 21.71 -7.22
N GLU A 332 -16.59 22.43 -7.63
CA GLU A 332 -16.67 23.49 -8.64
C GLU A 332 -16.89 22.97 -10.09
N ASP A 333 -16.67 21.68 -10.36
CA ASP A 333 -16.95 21.05 -11.67
C ASP A 333 -18.44 20.71 -11.87
N TYR A 334 -19.24 20.79 -10.81
CA TYR A 334 -20.65 20.42 -10.75
C TYR A 334 -21.62 21.61 -10.94
N GLU A 335 -21.17 22.77 -11.43
CA GLU A 335 -22.08 23.84 -11.89
C GLU A 335 -22.98 23.32 -13.03
N GLU A 336 -24.26 23.73 -13.04
CA GLU A 336 -25.23 23.22 -14.02
C GLU A 336 -24.87 23.64 -15.45
N GLY A 337 -24.80 22.67 -16.36
CA GLY A 337 -24.24 22.85 -17.71
C GLY A 337 -22.71 22.88 -17.79
N GLY A 338 -22.02 22.70 -16.65
CA GLY A 338 -20.57 22.68 -16.52
C GLY A 338 -19.91 21.39 -17.03
N ILE A 339 -18.64 21.19 -16.64
CA ILE A 339 -17.81 20.10 -17.18
C ILE A 339 -18.34 18.70 -16.83
N PHE A 340 -18.84 18.50 -15.61
CA PHE A 340 -19.50 17.24 -15.24
C PHE A 340 -20.71 16.96 -16.14
N ASP A 341 -21.59 17.95 -16.32
CA ASP A 341 -22.78 17.81 -17.16
C ASP A 341 -22.42 17.51 -18.62
N ARG A 342 -21.40 18.17 -19.17
CA ARG A 342 -20.86 17.90 -20.51
C ARG A 342 -20.43 16.44 -20.65
N ASP A 343 -19.64 15.94 -19.69
CA ASP A 343 -19.01 14.62 -19.82
C ASP A 343 -19.97 13.47 -19.52
N MET A 344 -20.93 13.66 -18.60
CA MET A 344 -22.02 12.70 -18.43
C MET A 344 -22.92 12.68 -19.68
N ASN A 345 -23.33 13.84 -20.20
CA ASN A 345 -24.18 13.90 -21.39
C ASN A 345 -23.48 13.24 -22.61
N ASN A 346 -22.19 13.48 -22.81
CA ASN A 346 -21.39 12.80 -23.85
C ASN A 346 -21.40 11.27 -23.66
N GLY A 347 -21.13 10.78 -22.44
CA GLY A 347 -21.16 9.34 -22.14
C GLY A 347 -22.53 8.69 -22.39
N ILE A 348 -23.62 9.41 -22.06
CA ILE A 348 -25.00 8.99 -22.29
C ILE A 348 -25.29 8.89 -23.80
N GLU A 349 -24.97 9.93 -24.58
CA GLU A 349 -25.19 9.92 -26.03
C GLU A 349 -24.36 8.83 -26.73
N TYR A 350 -23.11 8.60 -26.30
CA TYR A 350 -22.29 7.51 -26.83
C TYR A 350 -22.92 6.14 -26.53
N PHE A 351 -23.42 5.89 -25.32
CA PHE A 351 -24.08 4.62 -25.00
C PHE A 351 -25.25 4.31 -25.96
N PHE A 352 -25.98 5.33 -26.41
CA PHE A 352 -27.08 5.20 -27.38
C PHE A 352 -26.70 5.52 -28.85
N GLU A 353 -25.41 5.72 -29.19
CA GLU A 353 -24.95 5.92 -30.57
C GLU A 353 -24.97 4.60 -31.38
N ILE A 354 -24.80 3.48 -30.66
CA ILE A 354 -24.55 2.11 -31.15
C ILE A 354 -25.78 1.18 -30.97
N GLU A 355 -25.97 0.21 -31.87
CA GLU A 355 -27.04 -0.78 -31.76
C GLU A 355 -26.68 -1.94 -30.81
N PRO A 356 -27.62 -2.50 -30.03
CA PRO A 356 -29.06 -2.26 -30.10
C PRO A 356 -29.56 -1.11 -29.23
N TYR A 357 -28.70 -0.48 -28.41
CA TYR A 357 -29.11 0.55 -27.46
C TYR A 357 -29.81 1.72 -28.15
N LYS A 358 -29.30 2.15 -29.30
CA LYS A 358 -29.91 3.15 -30.17
C LYS A 358 -31.38 2.83 -30.51
N SER A 359 -31.66 1.67 -31.12
CA SER A 359 -33.02 1.26 -31.48
C SER A 359 -33.90 0.86 -30.28
N TYR A 360 -33.36 0.84 -29.05
CA TYR A 360 -34.08 0.50 -27.82
C TYR A 360 -33.93 1.58 -26.71
N ARG A 361 -33.50 2.80 -27.06
CA ARG A 361 -33.25 3.91 -26.10
C ARG A 361 -34.45 4.23 -25.20
N GLU A 362 -35.66 4.07 -25.75
CA GLU A 362 -36.95 4.26 -25.07
C GLU A 362 -37.19 3.33 -23.85
N TYR A 363 -36.44 2.24 -23.71
CA TYR A 363 -36.56 1.32 -22.56
C TYR A 363 -35.67 1.71 -21.38
N PHE A 364 -34.93 2.83 -21.47
CA PHE A 364 -33.92 3.20 -20.48
C PHE A 364 -34.28 4.45 -19.68
N THR A 365 -34.23 4.34 -18.35
CA THR A 365 -34.10 5.48 -17.44
C THR A 365 -32.62 5.67 -17.11
N VAL A 366 -32.15 6.92 -17.18
CA VAL A 366 -30.73 7.24 -17.01
C VAL A 366 -30.58 8.36 -15.99
N TYR A 367 -29.75 8.11 -15.00
CA TYR A 367 -29.41 9.02 -13.92
C TYR A 367 -28.00 9.58 -14.14
N LYS A 368 -27.78 10.82 -13.69
CA LYS A 368 -26.45 11.36 -13.44
C LYS A 368 -26.33 11.87 -12.00
N GLN A 369 -25.23 11.56 -11.32
CA GLN A 369 -25.07 11.83 -9.90
C GLN A 369 -23.71 12.44 -9.56
N ALA A 370 -23.73 13.40 -8.63
CA ALA A 370 -22.54 14.07 -8.15
C ALA A 370 -21.84 13.29 -7.02
N GLY A 371 -20.51 13.27 -7.10
CA GLY A 371 -19.61 12.80 -6.06
C GLY A 371 -18.41 13.75 -5.94
N TYR A 372 -18.34 14.50 -4.83
CA TYR A 372 -17.31 15.53 -4.66
C TYR A 372 -15.93 14.94 -4.39
N SER A 373 -15.01 15.07 -5.35
CA SER A 373 -13.58 14.78 -5.16
C SER A 373 -12.85 15.95 -4.50
N ARG A 374 -11.77 15.66 -3.75
CA ARG A 374 -10.92 16.69 -3.14
C ARG A 374 -10.04 17.37 -4.21
N ASP A 375 -9.44 16.53 -5.06
CA ASP A 375 -8.58 16.89 -6.18
C ASP A 375 -9.27 16.69 -7.55
N ARG A 376 -8.88 17.49 -8.55
CA ARG A 376 -9.38 17.35 -9.93
C ARG A 376 -8.55 16.32 -10.71
N GLY A 377 -9.22 15.37 -11.35
CA GLY A 377 -8.65 14.14 -11.91
C GLY A 377 -8.10 13.20 -10.84
N VAL A 378 -7.66 12.02 -11.24
CA VAL A 378 -7.49 10.87 -10.33
C VAL A 378 -6.04 10.43 -10.12
N LYS A 379 -5.84 9.48 -9.20
CA LYS A 379 -4.53 8.91 -8.86
C LYS A 379 -3.97 8.12 -10.06
N GLN A 380 -2.66 8.18 -10.26
CA GLN A 380 -1.94 7.37 -11.25
C GLN A 380 -0.68 6.80 -10.59
N THR A 381 -0.84 5.67 -9.89
CA THR A 381 0.27 4.93 -9.27
C THR A 381 1.38 4.64 -10.28
N ASP A 382 1.03 4.27 -11.52
CA ASP A 382 1.99 4.00 -12.60
C ASP A 382 2.83 5.21 -13.06
N LYS A 383 2.51 6.42 -12.59
CA LYS A 383 3.24 7.67 -12.85
C LYS A 383 3.62 8.42 -11.58
N ASN A 384 3.49 7.81 -10.41
CA ASN A 384 3.69 8.43 -9.09
C ASN A 384 2.83 9.69 -8.85
N VAL A 385 1.64 9.79 -9.46
CA VAL A 385 0.72 10.92 -9.26
C VAL A 385 -0.27 10.59 -8.13
N LEU A 386 -0.07 11.20 -6.96
CA LEU A 386 -1.00 11.11 -5.84
C LEU A 386 -2.12 12.15 -5.97
N LYS A 387 -3.37 11.69 -5.86
CA LYS A 387 -4.58 12.51 -5.72
C LYS A 387 -5.61 11.78 -4.87
N PHE A 388 -6.52 12.53 -4.26
CA PHE A 388 -7.59 12.04 -3.40
C PHE A 388 -8.94 12.36 -4.03
N THR A 389 -9.66 11.33 -4.45
CA THR A 389 -10.91 11.46 -5.20
C THR A 389 -12.04 10.67 -4.56
N LYS A 390 -13.29 11.00 -4.90
CA LYS A 390 -14.49 10.54 -4.21
C LYS A 390 -14.61 9.01 -4.19
N PHE A 391 -14.26 8.37 -5.30
CA PHE A 391 -14.34 6.92 -5.50
C PHE A 391 -12.95 6.29 -5.66
N GLY A 392 -11.89 7.00 -5.28
CA GLY A 392 -10.53 6.47 -5.15
C GLY A 392 -9.95 5.86 -6.43
N VAL A 393 -10.34 6.34 -7.62
CA VAL A 393 -9.89 5.72 -8.87
C VAL A 393 -8.37 5.84 -9.04
N ASP A 394 -7.74 4.75 -9.45
CA ASP A 394 -6.29 4.66 -9.62
C ASP A 394 -5.90 3.92 -10.90
N PHE A 395 -5.00 4.52 -11.69
CA PHE A 395 -4.35 3.86 -12.82
C PHE A 395 -3.17 3.00 -12.32
N LEU A 396 -3.37 1.68 -12.34
CA LEU A 396 -2.37 0.72 -11.87
C LEU A 396 -1.28 0.41 -12.90
N GLY A 397 -1.55 0.69 -14.18
CA GLY A 397 -0.62 0.49 -15.30
C GLY A 397 -1.33 0.04 -16.57
N GLY A 398 -0.77 0.40 -17.72
CA GLY A 398 -1.40 0.15 -19.02
C GLY A 398 -2.81 0.77 -19.09
N SER A 399 -3.80 -0.08 -19.36
CA SER A 399 -5.24 0.23 -19.41
C SER A 399 -6.02 -0.11 -18.13
N SER A 400 -5.38 -0.62 -17.06
CA SER A 400 -6.09 -1.12 -15.87
C SER A 400 -6.41 -0.04 -14.82
N LEU A 401 -7.62 -0.11 -14.27
CA LEU A 401 -8.19 0.81 -13.28
C LEU A 401 -8.75 0.07 -12.05
N ASN A 402 -8.49 0.63 -10.87
CA ASN A 402 -9.15 0.26 -9.61
C ASN A 402 -10.06 1.41 -9.13
N ALA A 403 -11.04 1.10 -8.27
CA ALA A 403 -11.90 2.09 -7.59
C ALA A 403 -12.37 1.55 -6.22
N ASP A 404 -12.87 2.44 -5.35
CA ASP A 404 -13.65 2.06 -4.17
C ASP A 404 -15.09 1.73 -4.60
N THR A 405 -15.36 0.44 -4.84
CA THR A 405 -16.66 -0.02 -5.35
C THR A 405 -17.76 0.08 -4.29
N ASP A 406 -17.43 0.02 -3.00
CA ASP A 406 -18.41 0.09 -1.91
C ASP A 406 -18.91 1.53 -1.71
N GLU A 407 -18.03 2.54 -1.82
CA GLU A 407 -18.44 3.95 -1.83
C GLU A 407 -19.28 4.28 -3.09
N VAL A 408 -18.96 3.69 -4.26
CA VAL A 408 -19.79 3.80 -5.48
C VAL A 408 -21.19 3.20 -5.27
N PHE A 409 -21.29 1.98 -4.75
CA PHE A 409 -22.60 1.35 -4.47
C PHE A 409 -23.39 2.11 -3.39
N LYS A 410 -22.71 2.70 -2.40
CA LYS A 410 -23.31 3.57 -1.39
C LYS A 410 -23.88 4.86 -1.98
N TYR A 411 -23.21 5.48 -2.96
CA TYR A 411 -23.74 6.65 -3.67
C TYR A 411 -24.94 6.26 -4.55
N ALA A 412 -24.87 5.16 -5.30
CA ALA A 412 -25.99 4.67 -6.10
C ALA A 412 -27.25 4.43 -5.25
N LYS A 413 -27.10 3.90 -4.02
CA LYS A 413 -28.19 3.70 -3.05
C LYS A 413 -28.76 4.98 -2.42
N MET A 414 -28.24 6.17 -2.77
CA MET A 414 -28.91 7.45 -2.45
C MET A 414 -30.06 7.78 -3.44
N ILE A 415 -30.14 7.08 -4.57
CA ILE A 415 -31.25 7.22 -5.53
C ILE A 415 -32.45 6.44 -5.00
N PRO A 416 -33.63 7.05 -4.81
CA PRO A 416 -34.81 6.39 -4.25
C PRO A 416 -35.21 5.12 -5.04
N GLY A 417 -35.29 3.99 -4.33
CA GLY A 417 -35.59 2.68 -4.93
C GLY A 417 -34.38 1.90 -5.43
N VAL A 418 -33.15 2.39 -5.22
CA VAL A 418 -31.92 1.60 -5.41
C VAL A 418 -31.52 0.92 -4.10
N ASP A 419 -31.59 -0.41 -4.09
CA ASP A 419 -31.12 -1.30 -3.03
C ASP A 419 -30.13 -2.34 -3.59
N ASP A 420 -29.63 -3.23 -2.73
CA ASP A 420 -28.66 -4.26 -3.11
C ASP A 420 -29.21 -5.34 -4.08
N PHE A 421 -30.54 -5.37 -4.29
CA PHE A 421 -31.19 -6.16 -5.34
C PHE A 421 -31.23 -5.37 -6.66
N LYS A 422 -31.70 -4.12 -6.66
CA LYS A 422 -31.70 -3.22 -7.84
C LYS A 422 -30.31 -3.10 -8.47
N LEU A 423 -29.26 -3.03 -7.64
CA LEU A 423 -27.87 -2.97 -8.10
C LEU A 423 -27.44 -4.17 -8.97
N ARG A 424 -28.18 -5.29 -8.98
CA ARG A 424 -27.92 -6.45 -9.85
C ARG A 424 -28.37 -6.25 -11.30
N ASP A 425 -29.35 -5.38 -11.51
CA ASP A 425 -29.92 -5.10 -12.83
C ASP A 425 -29.56 -3.69 -13.35
N MET A 426 -29.16 -2.78 -12.45
CA MET A 426 -28.63 -1.45 -12.79
C MET A 426 -27.19 -1.53 -13.33
N LEU A 427 -26.89 -0.77 -14.37
CA LEU A 427 -25.51 -0.48 -14.78
C LEU A 427 -25.00 0.78 -14.07
N ILE A 428 -23.81 0.73 -13.48
CA ILE A 428 -23.09 1.94 -13.06
C ILE A 428 -21.95 2.21 -14.04
N VAL A 429 -21.85 3.46 -14.51
CA VAL A 429 -20.75 3.98 -15.34
C VAL A 429 -20.02 5.03 -14.53
N LEU A 430 -18.84 4.66 -14.02
CA LEU A 430 -17.94 5.54 -13.29
C LEU A 430 -17.09 6.31 -14.30
N VAL A 431 -17.55 7.50 -14.67
CA VAL A 431 -16.85 8.38 -15.62
C VAL A 431 -15.70 9.09 -14.90
N VAL A 432 -14.49 9.00 -15.45
CA VAL A 432 -13.28 9.48 -14.77
C VAL A 432 -12.77 10.76 -15.42
N ASN A 433 -12.62 11.84 -14.63
CA ASN A 433 -12.13 13.16 -15.07
C ASN A 433 -10.62 13.16 -15.39
N GLN A 434 -10.19 12.33 -16.33
CA GLN A 434 -8.80 12.16 -16.71
C GLN A 434 -8.74 11.82 -18.21
N ASP A 435 -8.17 12.72 -19.00
CA ASP A 435 -7.83 12.43 -20.39
C ASP A 435 -6.66 11.43 -20.41
N ARG A 436 -6.99 10.15 -20.59
CA ARG A 436 -6.07 9.02 -20.74
C ARG A 436 -6.83 7.78 -21.22
N TYR A 437 -6.29 7.06 -22.19
CA TYR A 437 -6.78 5.74 -22.58
C TYR A 437 -6.56 4.71 -21.46
N ALA A 438 -7.66 4.20 -20.92
CA ALA A 438 -7.77 3.03 -20.02
C ALA A 438 -9.24 2.63 -19.91
N GLY A 439 -9.53 1.50 -19.29
CA GLY A 439 -10.88 1.00 -19.06
C GLY A 439 -10.83 -0.30 -18.28
N THR A 440 -11.78 -0.46 -17.34
CA THR A 440 -11.96 -1.71 -16.60
C THR A 440 -13.39 -1.80 -16.08
N CYS A 441 -14.11 -2.85 -16.44
CA CYS A 441 -15.40 -3.17 -15.85
C CYS A 441 -15.25 -4.16 -14.70
N TRP A 442 -15.85 -3.85 -13.55
CA TRP A 442 -16.02 -4.77 -12.44
C TRP A 442 -17.38 -5.45 -12.58
N ILE A 443 -17.42 -6.79 -12.47
CA ILE A 443 -18.62 -7.61 -12.65
C ILE A 443 -18.73 -8.67 -11.55
N TRP A 444 -19.94 -8.86 -11.00
CA TRP A 444 -20.24 -9.84 -9.94
C TRP A 444 -21.13 -10.95 -10.47
N THR A 445 -21.03 -12.17 -9.90
CA THR A 445 -21.90 -13.29 -10.33
C THR A 445 -23.37 -13.09 -9.94
N ASP A 446 -23.67 -12.18 -9.00
CA ASP A 446 -25.05 -11.78 -8.67
C ASP A 446 -25.67 -10.79 -9.68
N GLY A 447 -24.88 -10.27 -10.63
CA GLY A 447 -25.34 -9.43 -11.74
C GLY A 447 -24.88 -7.97 -11.73
N LYS A 448 -24.35 -7.47 -10.60
CA LYS A 448 -23.82 -6.09 -10.49
C LYS A 448 -22.74 -5.80 -11.53
N ALA A 449 -22.66 -4.55 -11.97
CA ALA A 449 -21.57 -4.05 -12.81
C ALA A 449 -21.22 -2.58 -12.54
N ILE A 450 -19.91 -2.27 -12.49
CA ILE A 450 -19.35 -0.91 -12.52
C ILE A 450 -18.36 -0.81 -13.68
N ALA A 451 -18.67 -0.03 -14.70
CA ALA A 451 -17.78 0.24 -15.83
C ALA A 451 -16.98 1.53 -15.57
N ILE A 452 -15.66 1.44 -15.45
CA ILE A 452 -14.78 2.60 -15.17
C ILE A 452 -14.26 3.16 -16.51
N CYS A 453 -14.71 4.37 -16.87
CA CYS A 453 -14.53 4.95 -18.20
C CYS A 453 -13.94 6.38 -18.15
N PRO A 454 -12.62 6.55 -18.34
CA PRO A 454 -12.01 7.88 -18.45
C PRO A 454 -12.42 8.66 -19.69
N VAL A 455 -12.50 9.99 -19.56
CA VAL A 455 -12.82 10.94 -20.65
C VAL A 455 -11.61 11.14 -21.58
N SER A 456 -11.17 10.05 -22.21
CA SER A 456 -10.07 10.01 -23.18
C SER A 456 -10.42 10.78 -24.46
N THR A 457 -9.66 11.82 -24.79
CA THR A 457 -9.81 12.58 -26.04
C THR A 457 -9.02 11.98 -27.21
N SER A 458 -8.31 10.88 -27.00
CA SER A 458 -7.44 10.22 -27.98
C SER A 458 -8.12 10.00 -29.32
N THR A 459 -7.50 10.52 -30.39
CA THR A 459 -7.96 10.36 -31.78
C THR A 459 -7.55 9.03 -32.40
N ALA A 460 -6.80 8.19 -31.67
CA ALA A 460 -6.41 6.86 -32.12
C ALA A 460 -7.62 5.91 -32.19
N ALA A 461 -7.61 5.02 -33.18
CA ALA A 461 -8.70 4.06 -33.40
C ALA A 461 -8.96 3.20 -32.15
N GLY A 462 -10.21 3.23 -31.67
CA GLY A 462 -10.64 2.47 -30.48
C GLY A 462 -10.28 3.09 -29.12
N GLN A 463 -9.68 4.30 -29.06
CA GLN A 463 -9.18 4.90 -27.81
C GLN A 463 -9.95 6.12 -27.28
N HIS A 464 -10.88 6.69 -28.05
CA HIS A 464 -11.70 7.82 -27.62
C HIS A 464 -12.74 7.40 -26.56
N PHE A 465 -13.16 8.29 -25.66
CA PHE A 465 -14.11 8.02 -24.56
C PHE A 465 -15.34 7.18 -24.97
N ARG A 466 -15.95 7.47 -26.13
CA ARG A 466 -17.06 6.67 -26.70
C ARG A 466 -16.73 5.17 -26.84
N ASN A 467 -15.51 4.84 -27.26
CA ASN A 467 -15.07 3.46 -27.48
C ASN A 467 -14.91 2.70 -26.15
N LEU A 468 -14.58 3.41 -25.07
CA LEU A 468 -14.54 2.89 -23.69
C LEU A 468 -15.97 2.67 -23.18
N ILE A 469 -16.89 3.61 -23.44
CA ILE A 469 -18.33 3.45 -23.16
C ILE A 469 -18.90 2.22 -23.90
N TYR A 470 -18.52 1.98 -25.16
CA TYR A 470 -18.96 0.79 -25.89
C TYR A 470 -18.43 -0.49 -25.24
N HIS A 471 -17.13 -0.59 -24.97
CA HIS A 471 -16.50 -1.83 -24.50
C HIS A 471 -16.85 -2.15 -23.03
N GLU A 472 -16.65 -1.19 -22.12
CA GLU A 472 -16.82 -1.40 -20.67
C GLU A 472 -18.29 -1.35 -20.26
N ALA A 473 -18.99 -0.26 -20.60
CA ALA A 473 -20.34 0.01 -20.12
C ALA A 473 -21.40 -0.74 -20.93
N GLY A 474 -21.32 -0.68 -22.26
CA GLY A 474 -22.17 -1.45 -23.15
C GLY A 474 -21.82 -2.93 -23.14
N GLY A 475 -20.58 -3.29 -23.45
CA GLY A 475 -20.11 -4.67 -23.58
C GLY A 475 -20.16 -5.47 -22.28
N HIS A 476 -19.20 -5.25 -21.38
CA HIS A 476 -19.13 -6.00 -20.12
C HIS A 476 -20.30 -5.68 -19.18
N GLY A 477 -20.59 -4.41 -18.93
CA GLY A 477 -21.53 -3.99 -17.90
C GLY A 477 -23.00 -4.31 -18.21
N TYR A 478 -23.55 -3.80 -19.31
CA TYR A 478 -24.94 -4.10 -19.69
C TYR A 478 -25.06 -5.41 -20.46
N GLY A 479 -24.24 -5.61 -21.50
CA GLY A 479 -24.30 -6.77 -22.39
C GLY A 479 -23.82 -8.07 -21.75
N ARG A 480 -23.13 -7.99 -20.61
CA ARG A 480 -22.52 -9.14 -19.90
C ARG A 480 -21.56 -9.92 -20.80
N LEU A 481 -20.90 -9.23 -21.74
CA LEU A 481 -20.02 -9.83 -22.75
C LEU A 481 -18.66 -10.24 -22.16
N ALA A 482 -18.07 -11.25 -22.79
CA ALA A 482 -16.67 -11.62 -22.62
C ALA A 482 -15.77 -10.81 -23.57
N ASP A 483 -14.48 -10.77 -23.28
CA ASP A 483 -13.49 -10.35 -24.28
C ASP A 483 -13.34 -11.37 -25.41
N GLU A 484 -13.22 -10.84 -26.62
CA GLU A 484 -12.99 -11.60 -27.85
C GLU A 484 -11.51 -11.58 -28.27
N TYR A 485 -10.73 -10.62 -27.77
CA TYR A 485 -9.29 -10.56 -28.05
C TYR A 485 -8.49 -11.67 -27.36
N THR A 486 -7.27 -11.86 -27.85
CA THR A 486 -6.28 -12.81 -27.33
C THR A 486 -5.06 -12.03 -26.84
N ILE A 487 -4.33 -12.55 -25.85
CA ILE A 487 -3.17 -11.85 -25.27
C ILE A 487 -1.86 -12.54 -25.61
N THR A 488 -0.78 -11.75 -25.79
CA THR A 488 0.56 -12.26 -26.13
C THR A 488 1.09 -13.28 -25.12
N ALA A 489 0.74 -13.12 -23.83
CA ALA A 489 1.08 -14.07 -22.77
C ALA A 489 0.47 -15.48 -22.99
N ASN A 490 -0.53 -15.61 -23.86
CA ASN A 490 -1.20 -16.86 -24.24
C ASN A 490 -0.95 -17.26 -25.70
N ALA A 491 0.01 -16.65 -26.40
CA ALA A 491 0.34 -17.01 -27.78
C ALA A 491 0.60 -18.53 -27.91
N GLY A 492 -0.09 -19.17 -28.86
CA GLY A 492 -0.03 -20.62 -29.10
C GLY A 492 -0.68 -21.51 -28.03
N LYS A 493 -1.34 -20.97 -27.00
CA LYS A 493 -1.94 -21.76 -25.91
C LYS A 493 -3.44 -22.01 -26.10
N THR A 494 -3.87 -23.22 -25.78
CA THR A 494 -5.29 -23.55 -25.55
C THR A 494 -5.73 -23.06 -24.17
N ILE A 495 -6.99 -22.65 -24.03
CA ILE A 495 -7.59 -22.31 -22.74
C ILE A 495 -7.40 -23.43 -21.69
N ASN A 496 -6.86 -23.07 -20.54
CA ASN A 496 -6.60 -23.98 -19.43
C ASN A 496 -7.84 -24.19 -18.55
N ASP A 497 -7.82 -25.18 -17.65
CA ASP A 497 -9.00 -25.53 -16.85
C ASP A 497 -9.38 -24.46 -15.79
N GLU A 498 -8.41 -23.64 -15.37
CA GLU A 498 -8.64 -22.47 -14.52
C GLU A 498 -9.54 -21.43 -15.23
N TYR A 499 -9.21 -21.07 -16.47
CA TYR A 499 -10.01 -20.13 -17.26
C TYR A 499 -11.31 -20.76 -17.77
N LYS A 500 -11.36 -22.07 -18.06
CA LYS A 500 -12.64 -22.78 -18.27
C LYS A 500 -13.53 -22.71 -17.03
N SER A 501 -12.97 -22.79 -15.82
CA SER A 501 -13.72 -22.67 -14.56
C SER A 501 -14.25 -21.24 -14.34
N LYS A 502 -13.42 -20.22 -14.58
CA LYS A 502 -13.83 -18.80 -14.58
C LYS A 502 -14.96 -18.54 -15.58
N TYR A 503 -14.78 -18.96 -16.84
CA TYR A 503 -15.79 -18.88 -17.90
C TYR A 503 -17.09 -19.58 -17.50
N ASN A 504 -17.04 -20.83 -17.03
CA ASN A 504 -18.25 -21.57 -16.68
C ASN A 504 -18.99 -20.96 -15.47
N THR A 505 -18.26 -20.41 -14.50
CA THR A 505 -18.86 -19.70 -13.36
C THR A 505 -19.73 -18.53 -13.84
N PHE A 506 -19.17 -17.65 -14.66
CA PHE A 506 -19.88 -16.47 -15.17
C PHE A 506 -20.93 -16.80 -16.25
N LYS A 507 -20.66 -17.78 -17.13
CA LYS A 507 -21.64 -18.33 -18.07
C LYS A 507 -22.90 -18.85 -17.36
N ASN A 508 -22.73 -19.55 -16.23
CA ASN A 508 -23.85 -20.03 -15.43
C ASN A 508 -24.61 -18.89 -14.71
N ALA A 509 -23.97 -17.73 -14.48
CA ALA A 509 -24.60 -16.49 -14.04
C ALA A 509 -25.21 -15.64 -15.18
N GLY A 510 -25.27 -16.17 -16.41
CA GLY A 510 -25.87 -15.50 -17.57
C GLY A 510 -24.95 -14.50 -18.29
N PHE A 511 -23.63 -14.59 -18.08
CA PHE A 511 -22.63 -13.81 -18.82
C PHE A 511 -22.07 -14.58 -20.04
N TYR A 512 -21.22 -13.90 -20.79
CA TYR A 512 -20.37 -14.41 -21.86
C TYR A 512 -21.14 -15.10 -23.01
N PRO A 513 -22.16 -14.47 -23.62
CA PRO A 513 -22.92 -15.07 -24.72
C PRO A 513 -22.18 -15.04 -26.07
N ASN A 514 -21.20 -14.16 -26.21
CA ASN A 514 -20.43 -13.86 -27.42
C ASN A 514 -19.17 -14.70 -27.62
N VAL A 515 -18.84 -15.59 -26.67
CA VAL A 515 -17.77 -16.59 -26.82
C VAL A 515 -18.26 -17.95 -26.36
N ASP A 516 -17.68 -19.05 -26.86
CA ASP A 516 -18.03 -20.40 -26.43
C ASP A 516 -16.83 -21.36 -26.43
N LEU A 517 -16.96 -22.50 -25.75
CA LEU A 517 -15.95 -23.56 -25.68
C LEU A 517 -16.16 -24.66 -26.74
N THR A 518 -16.93 -24.37 -27.79
CA THR A 518 -17.07 -25.24 -28.97
C THR A 518 -17.15 -24.42 -30.26
N GLY A 519 -16.44 -24.88 -31.29
CA GLY A 519 -16.53 -24.36 -32.66
C GLY A 519 -17.55 -25.10 -33.53
N ASP A 520 -18.25 -26.09 -32.98
CA ASP A 520 -19.29 -26.86 -33.69
C ASP A 520 -20.50 -25.97 -34.00
N VAL A 521 -20.69 -25.70 -35.28
CA VAL A 521 -21.79 -24.88 -35.85
C VAL A 521 -23.19 -25.42 -35.51
N THR A 522 -23.32 -26.68 -35.10
CA THR A 522 -24.59 -27.30 -34.68
C THR A 522 -24.84 -27.23 -33.16
N ALA A 523 -23.80 -26.93 -32.37
CA ALA A 523 -23.86 -26.91 -30.91
C ALA A 523 -23.71 -25.50 -30.31
N VAL A 524 -22.92 -24.62 -30.93
CA VAL A 524 -22.57 -23.28 -30.43
C VAL A 524 -23.79 -22.40 -30.14
N LYS A 525 -23.69 -21.55 -29.11
CA LYS A 525 -24.75 -20.63 -28.62
C LYS A 525 -25.53 -19.86 -29.68
N TRP A 526 -24.87 -19.45 -30.77
CA TRP A 526 -25.40 -18.55 -31.80
C TRP A 526 -25.69 -19.24 -33.14
N LYS A 527 -25.80 -20.57 -33.15
CA LYS A 527 -26.02 -21.39 -34.35
C LYS A 527 -27.22 -20.96 -35.22
N HIS A 528 -28.24 -20.35 -34.64
CA HIS A 528 -29.41 -19.81 -35.36
C HIS A 528 -29.10 -18.61 -36.26
N PHE A 529 -27.95 -17.96 -36.11
CA PHE A 529 -27.47 -16.94 -37.06
C PHE A 529 -26.59 -17.52 -38.18
N ILE A 530 -26.10 -18.76 -38.05
CA ILE A 530 -25.22 -19.37 -39.06
C ILE A 530 -26.05 -19.65 -40.32
N SER A 531 -25.58 -19.13 -41.45
CA SER A 531 -26.32 -19.11 -42.74
C SER A 531 -27.64 -18.33 -42.73
N ALA A 532 -27.95 -17.54 -41.69
CA ALA A 532 -29.18 -16.77 -41.62
C ALA A 532 -29.14 -15.52 -42.53
N PRO A 533 -30.25 -15.14 -43.21
CA PRO A 533 -30.28 -13.99 -44.11
C PRO A 533 -29.83 -12.67 -43.46
N GLY A 534 -28.78 -12.07 -44.01
CA GLY A 534 -28.14 -10.84 -43.52
C GLY A 534 -27.00 -11.05 -42.51
N TYR A 535 -26.84 -12.25 -41.95
CA TYR A 535 -25.85 -12.57 -40.92
C TYR A 535 -24.61 -13.30 -41.48
N THR A 536 -24.23 -13.00 -42.72
CA THR A 536 -23.17 -13.72 -43.48
C THR A 536 -21.76 -13.63 -42.89
N ARG A 537 -21.54 -12.77 -41.88
CA ARG A 537 -20.31 -12.71 -41.09
C ARG A 537 -20.26 -13.71 -39.93
N VAL A 538 -21.39 -14.31 -39.53
CA VAL A 538 -21.49 -15.16 -38.34
C VAL A 538 -21.09 -16.60 -38.65
N GLY A 539 -20.09 -17.08 -37.93
CA GLY A 539 -19.58 -18.46 -37.97
C GLY A 539 -18.97 -18.85 -36.62
N THR A 540 -17.89 -19.61 -36.64
CA THR A 540 -17.14 -20.01 -35.43
C THR A 540 -15.65 -19.71 -35.61
N VAL A 541 -15.26 -18.47 -35.32
CA VAL A 541 -13.87 -18.02 -35.42
C VAL A 541 -13.13 -18.39 -34.14
N GLU A 542 -12.05 -19.18 -34.24
CA GLU A 542 -11.25 -19.53 -33.06
C GLU A 542 -10.43 -18.31 -32.56
N GLY A 543 -10.17 -18.30 -31.26
CA GLY A 543 -9.63 -17.16 -30.53
C GLY A 543 -10.73 -16.41 -29.79
N GLY A 544 -10.58 -16.28 -28.47
CA GLY A 544 -11.51 -15.58 -27.58
C GLY A 544 -11.12 -15.74 -26.12
N PHE A 545 -11.67 -14.90 -25.24
CA PHE A 545 -11.45 -14.94 -23.78
C PHE A 545 -9.96 -15.11 -23.43
N TYR A 546 -9.12 -14.24 -24.01
CA TYR A 546 -7.65 -14.18 -23.84
C TYR A 546 -6.82 -15.33 -24.45
N PHE A 547 -7.43 -16.39 -25.03
CA PHE A 547 -6.70 -17.53 -25.61
C PHE A 547 -6.90 -17.64 -27.13
N PRO A 548 -5.84 -17.96 -27.91
CA PRO A 548 -5.97 -18.20 -29.35
C PRO A 548 -6.59 -19.55 -29.73
N LEU A 549 -6.68 -20.52 -28.80
CA LEU A 549 -7.18 -21.87 -29.08
C LEU A 549 -8.16 -22.36 -27.99
N GLY A 550 -9.15 -23.17 -28.39
CA GLY A 550 -10.15 -23.77 -27.50
C GLY A 550 -11.27 -22.82 -27.03
N VAL A 551 -11.35 -21.62 -27.59
CA VAL A 551 -12.44 -20.67 -27.42
C VAL A 551 -12.80 -20.11 -28.79
N TRP A 552 -14.08 -19.99 -29.09
CA TRP A 552 -14.59 -19.44 -30.35
C TRP A 552 -15.45 -18.20 -30.11
N ARG A 553 -15.53 -17.33 -31.12
CA ARG A 553 -16.37 -16.13 -31.19
C ARG A 553 -17.14 -16.09 -32.52
N PRO A 554 -18.25 -15.35 -32.64
CA PRO A 554 -19.14 -15.41 -33.80
C PRO A 554 -18.57 -14.73 -35.05
N GLU A 555 -17.74 -13.71 -34.91
CA GLU A 555 -17.29 -12.85 -36.02
C GLU A 555 -15.80 -12.50 -35.90
N GLN A 556 -15.16 -12.16 -37.02
CA GLN A 556 -13.73 -11.81 -37.04
C GLN A 556 -13.41 -10.55 -36.21
N SER A 557 -14.35 -9.61 -36.11
CA SER A 557 -14.24 -8.31 -35.40
C SER A 557 -15.52 -7.97 -34.63
N SER A 558 -15.36 -7.28 -33.51
CA SER A 558 -16.44 -6.63 -32.74
C SER A 558 -15.84 -5.60 -31.76
N CYS A 559 -16.72 -4.89 -31.04
CA CYS A 559 -16.34 -4.02 -29.93
C CYS A 559 -15.49 -4.75 -28.85
N MET A 560 -15.73 -6.04 -28.61
CA MET A 560 -14.98 -6.83 -27.61
C MET A 560 -13.64 -7.34 -28.15
N GLN A 561 -13.30 -7.01 -29.40
CA GLN A 561 -12.04 -7.34 -30.06
C GLN A 561 -11.16 -6.09 -30.28
N TYR A 562 -11.75 -4.97 -30.74
CA TYR A 562 -11.02 -3.77 -31.17
C TYR A 562 -11.66 -2.43 -30.75
N ASN A 563 -12.59 -2.45 -29.78
CA ASN A 563 -13.38 -1.29 -29.32
C ASN A 563 -14.13 -0.57 -30.46
N GLU A 564 -14.41 -1.27 -31.57
CA GLU A 564 -15.08 -0.72 -32.75
C GLU A 564 -16.58 -0.49 -32.51
N ALA A 565 -17.22 0.42 -33.26
CA ALA A 565 -18.63 0.81 -33.06
C ALA A 565 -19.64 -0.23 -33.61
N TYR A 566 -19.46 -1.49 -33.23
CA TYR A 566 -20.26 -2.64 -33.63
C TYR A 566 -20.09 -3.81 -32.64
N TYR A 567 -21.16 -4.24 -31.95
CA TYR A 567 -21.19 -5.58 -31.35
C TYR A 567 -21.67 -6.61 -32.37
N ASN A 568 -21.18 -7.84 -32.29
CA ASN A 568 -21.61 -8.94 -33.15
C ASN A 568 -23.07 -9.40 -32.87
N ALA A 569 -23.63 -10.19 -33.80
CA ALA A 569 -25.04 -10.59 -33.77
C ALA A 569 -25.55 -11.17 -32.42
N PRO A 570 -24.92 -12.18 -31.79
CA PRO A 570 -25.42 -12.72 -30.53
C PRO A 570 -25.23 -11.78 -29.34
N SER A 571 -24.26 -10.85 -29.39
CA SER A 571 -24.17 -9.77 -28.41
C SER A 571 -25.42 -8.89 -28.45
N ARG A 572 -25.80 -8.42 -29.66
CA ARG A 572 -27.00 -7.61 -29.85
C ARG A 572 -28.28 -8.38 -29.47
N GLU A 573 -28.36 -9.67 -29.79
CA GLU A 573 -29.47 -10.55 -29.39
C GLU A 573 -29.64 -10.59 -27.85
N LYS A 574 -28.55 -10.82 -27.10
CA LYS A 574 -28.62 -10.92 -25.64
C LYS A 574 -28.85 -9.58 -24.95
N MET A 575 -28.30 -8.49 -25.48
CA MET A 575 -28.65 -7.14 -25.05
C MET A 575 -30.15 -6.88 -25.20
N VAL A 576 -30.76 -7.22 -26.34
CA VAL A 576 -32.21 -7.09 -26.54
C VAL A 576 -33.01 -8.03 -25.63
N GLN A 577 -32.56 -9.26 -25.40
CA GLN A 577 -33.21 -10.17 -24.44
C GLN A 577 -33.19 -9.61 -23.01
N ARG A 578 -32.08 -9.00 -22.56
CA ARG A 578 -32.02 -8.33 -21.25
C ARG A 578 -32.97 -7.14 -21.20
N ILE A 579 -32.98 -6.28 -22.22
CA ILE A 579 -33.86 -5.10 -22.29
C ILE A 579 -35.34 -5.52 -22.19
N LEU A 580 -35.78 -6.45 -23.04
CA LEU A 580 -37.19 -6.87 -23.08
C LEU A 580 -37.60 -7.67 -21.82
N SER A 581 -36.71 -8.49 -21.27
CA SER A 581 -36.95 -9.22 -20.01
C SER A 581 -37.17 -8.27 -18.83
N ILE A 582 -36.33 -7.24 -18.70
CA ILE A 582 -36.50 -6.19 -17.67
C ILE A 582 -37.80 -5.42 -17.93
N ALA A 583 -38.08 -5.06 -19.19
CA ALA A 583 -39.31 -4.40 -19.63
C ALA A 583 -40.59 -5.23 -19.43
N GLN A 584 -40.49 -6.52 -19.10
CA GLN A 584 -41.59 -7.50 -19.03
C GLN A 584 -42.30 -7.71 -20.39
N GLU A 585 -41.57 -7.53 -21.49
CA GLU A 585 -42.04 -7.74 -22.86
C GLU A 585 -41.51 -9.06 -23.46
N PRO A 586 -42.29 -9.75 -24.31
CA PRO A 586 -41.88 -11.02 -24.89
C PRO A 586 -40.78 -10.85 -25.95
N PHE A 587 -39.70 -11.63 -25.83
CA PHE A 587 -38.70 -11.76 -26.88
C PHE A 587 -39.11 -12.85 -27.89
N SER A 588 -38.91 -12.58 -29.19
CA SER A 588 -38.79 -13.64 -30.21
C SER A 588 -37.59 -13.36 -31.12
N LEU A 589 -36.92 -14.43 -31.60
CA LEU A 589 -35.77 -14.30 -32.48
C LEU A 589 -36.15 -13.64 -33.82
N GLU A 590 -37.35 -13.95 -34.34
CA GLU A 590 -37.88 -13.33 -35.55
C GLU A 590 -38.09 -11.82 -35.39
N ALA A 591 -38.71 -11.37 -34.30
CA ALA A 591 -38.90 -9.94 -34.02
C ALA A 591 -37.57 -9.21 -33.84
N PHE A 592 -36.57 -9.86 -33.19
CA PHE A 592 -35.21 -9.35 -33.14
C PHE A 592 -34.60 -9.24 -34.54
N MET A 593 -34.62 -10.31 -35.35
CA MET A 593 -34.02 -10.31 -36.69
C MET A 593 -34.73 -9.37 -37.68
N LEU A 594 -35.99 -8.99 -37.43
CA LEU A 594 -36.69 -7.96 -38.19
C LEU A 594 -36.30 -6.53 -37.75
N LYS A 595 -36.05 -6.30 -36.46
CA LYS A 595 -35.69 -4.97 -35.91
C LYS A 595 -34.18 -4.70 -35.88
N ASP A 596 -33.32 -5.72 -35.96
CA ASP A 596 -31.87 -5.58 -35.98
C ASP A 596 -31.37 -4.94 -37.29
N VAL A 597 -31.24 -3.61 -37.29
CA VAL A 597 -30.82 -2.81 -38.45
C VAL A 597 -29.33 -2.91 -38.77
N GLN A 598 -28.49 -3.30 -37.82
CA GLN A 598 -27.02 -3.34 -37.98
C GLN A 598 -26.51 -4.79 -38.09
N LYS A 599 -27.04 -5.57 -39.04
CA LYS A 599 -26.71 -7.00 -39.21
C LYS A 599 -25.23 -7.29 -39.51
N ALA A 600 -24.50 -6.28 -39.98
CA ALA A 600 -23.06 -6.25 -40.19
C ALA A 600 -22.52 -4.85 -39.85
N PRO A 601 -21.22 -4.67 -39.55
CA PRO A 601 -20.63 -3.36 -39.32
C PRO A 601 -20.70 -2.47 -40.57
N SER A 602 -20.77 -1.16 -40.35
CA SER A 602 -20.73 -0.18 -41.45
C SER A 602 -19.37 -0.17 -42.15
N GLN A 603 -19.33 0.39 -43.36
CA GLN A 603 -18.06 0.60 -44.07
C GLN A 603 -17.09 1.51 -43.28
N SER A 604 -17.59 2.47 -42.49
CA SER A 604 -16.76 3.30 -41.61
C SER A 604 -16.15 2.49 -40.46
N VAL A 605 -16.91 1.58 -39.85
CA VAL A 605 -16.38 0.65 -38.83
C VAL A 605 -15.34 -0.28 -39.47
N LEU A 606 -15.62 -0.90 -40.62
CA LEU A 606 -14.67 -1.77 -41.32
C LEU A 606 -13.35 -1.05 -41.71
N LEU A 607 -13.40 0.26 -41.99
CA LEU A 607 -12.21 1.08 -42.21
C LEU A 607 -11.46 1.37 -40.89
N GLN A 608 -12.18 1.63 -39.79
CA GLN A 608 -11.59 1.71 -38.45
C GLN A 608 -10.86 0.40 -38.11
N THR A 609 -11.52 -0.77 -38.23
CA THR A 609 -10.92 -2.09 -37.97
C THR A 609 -9.64 -2.31 -38.78
N LYS A 610 -9.62 -1.90 -40.05
CA LYS A 610 -8.43 -2.00 -40.91
C LYS A 610 -7.31 -1.02 -40.57
N SER A 611 -7.63 0.09 -39.90
CA SER A 611 -6.64 1.06 -39.40
C SER A 611 -6.02 0.65 -38.06
N VAL A 612 -6.65 -0.27 -37.33
CA VAL A 612 -6.08 -0.88 -36.13
C VAL A 612 -4.96 -1.84 -36.56
N ASN A 613 -3.72 -1.51 -36.23
CA ASN A 613 -2.59 -2.45 -36.35
C ASN A 613 -2.67 -3.50 -35.23
N PRO A 614 -2.94 -4.79 -35.51
CA PRO A 614 -3.13 -5.80 -34.46
C PRO A 614 -1.88 -6.09 -33.63
N LEU A 615 -0.68 -5.67 -34.10
CA LEU A 615 0.58 -5.85 -33.39
C LEU A 615 0.87 -4.71 -32.39
N THR A 616 0.15 -3.58 -32.49
CA THR A 616 0.35 -2.40 -31.61
C THR A 616 -0.94 -1.91 -30.98
N PHE A 617 -2.07 -2.57 -31.21
CA PHE A 617 -3.30 -2.33 -30.48
C PHE A 617 -3.14 -2.81 -29.04
N VAL A 618 -3.35 -1.91 -28.08
CA VAL A 618 -3.41 -2.22 -26.65
C VAL A 618 -4.89 -2.37 -26.29
N PRO A 619 -5.40 -3.58 -26.00
CA PRO A 619 -6.77 -3.75 -25.55
C PRO A 619 -7.00 -3.06 -24.20
N LEU A 620 -8.28 -2.92 -23.84
CA LEU A 620 -8.65 -2.52 -22.49
C LEU A 620 -8.32 -3.66 -21.49
N ALA A 621 -8.40 -3.40 -20.19
CA ALA A 621 -7.97 -4.38 -19.21
C ALA A 621 -9.08 -5.41 -18.96
N PRO A 622 -8.76 -6.72 -18.86
CA PRO A 622 -9.75 -7.76 -18.56
C PRO A 622 -10.64 -7.39 -17.37
N PRO A 623 -11.96 -7.64 -17.43
CA PRO A 623 -12.89 -7.24 -16.38
C PRO A 623 -12.59 -7.94 -15.05
N VAL A 624 -12.75 -7.19 -13.95
CA VAL A 624 -12.54 -7.70 -12.59
C VAL A 624 -13.74 -8.57 -12.20
N MET A 625 -13.50 -9.88 -12.22
CA MET A 625 -14.48 -10.93 -11.94
C MET A 625 -14.62 -11.20 -10.44
N MET A 626 -15.65 -10.63 -9.83
CA MET A 626 -16.06 -10.86 -8.44
C MET A 626 -17.10 -11.98 -8.35
N LYS A 627 -17.14 -12.72 -7.22
CA LYS A 627 -18.15 -13.75 -6.99
C LYS A 627 -19.36 -13.18 -6.28
#